data_AF-C2KKD9-F1
#
_entry.id   AF-C2KKD9-F1
#
_cell.length_a   1.000
_cell.length_b   1.000
_cell.length_c   1.000
_cell.angle_alpha   90.00
_cell.angle_beta   90.00
_cell.angle_gamma   90.00
#
_symmetry.space_group_name_H-M   'P 1'
#
loop_
_entity.id
_entity.type
_entity.pdbx_description
1 polymer ?
#
loop_
_entity_poly.entity_id
_entity_poly.type
_entity_poly.pdbx_seq_one_letter_code
_entity_poly.pdbx_strand_id
1 'polypeptide(L)'
;MMLAFSFFLVGTILNSFVPKIHTYAFIIILVIIAKAFNLIPDQLEESVVMFNKIIMGNLTHAVLAGIGLALIDLNVLEQSLTWKFVLLTLTSVVVMGVASAAIGKLFGLYPVESAIAAGMADNSMGGTGNVAVLSASNRMDMIAFAQMGNRMGGAIVLILGGVLIHFLH
;
A
#
# COMPACT_ATOMS: atom_id res chain seq x y z
N MET A 1 0.36 19.63 7.41
CA MET A 1 -0.31 19.94 6.13
C MET A 1 0.62 20.64 5.14
N MET A 2 1.23 21.79 5.46
CA MET A 2 2.17 22.47 4.55
C MET A 2 3.32 21.59 4.06
N LEU A 3 3.97 20.84 4.96
CA LEU A 3 5.06 19.93 4.60
C LEU A 3 4.62 18.85 3.58
N ALA A 4 3.44 18.25 3.76
CA ALA A 4 2.90 17.28 2.80
C ALA A 4 2.63 17.92 1.42
N PHE A 5 2.09 19.14 1.40
CA PHE A 5 1.91 19.88 0.15
C PHE A 5 3.24 20.28 -0.51
N SER A 6 4.27 20.60 0.27
CA SER A 6 5.60 20.89 -0.27
C SER A 6 6.19 19.67 -0.98
N PHE A 7 6.13 18.48 -0.38
CA PHE A 7 6.57 17.24 -1.03
C PHE A 7 5.74 16.92 -2.27
N PHE A 8 4.42 17.12 -2.21
CA PHE A 8 3.54 16.93 -3.36
C PHE A 8 3.87 17.88 -4.51
N LEU A 9 4.10 19.16 -4.22
CA LEU A 9 4.44 20.18 -5.20
C LEU A 9 5.79 19.87 -5.86
N VAL A 10 6.82 19.58 -5.07
CA VAL A 10 8.14 19.22 -5.59
C VAL A 10 8.06 17.94 -6.44
N GLY A 11 7.33 16.91 -5.98
CA GLY A 11 7.11 15.70 -6.76
C GLY A 11 6.40 15.96 -8.10
N THR A 12 5.44 16.88 -8.13
CA THR A 12 4.73 17.28 -9.36
C THR A 12 5.65 18.06 -10.31
N ILE A 13 6.51 18.91 -9.77
CA ILE A 13 7.52 19.63 -10.56
C ILE A 13 8.52 18.62 -11.17
N LEU A 14 9.00 17.65 -10.39
CA LEU A 14 9.89 16.59 -10.89
C LEU A 14 9.24 15.72 -11.97
N ASN A 15 7.96 15.39 -11.81
CA ASN A 15 7.20 14.71 -12.85
C ASN A 15 7.15 15.55 -14.15
N SER A 16 7.09 16.87 -14.08
CA SER A 16 7.11 17.72 -15.28
C SER A 16 8.44 17.66 -16.02
N PHE A 17 9.57 17.43 -15.33
CA PHE A 17 10.88 17.23 -15.95
C PHE A 17 11.08 15.81 -16.49
N VAL A 18 10.51 14.81 -15.82
CA VAL A 18 10.58 13.39 -16.24
C VAL A 18 9.16 12.82 -16.26
N PRO A 19 8.37 13.15 -17.31
CA PRO A 19 6.93 12.81 -17.38
C PRO A 19 6.65 11.32 -17.50
N LYS A 20 7.68 10.51 -17.76
CA LYS A 20 7.60 9.04 -17.85
C LYS A 20 7.36 8.35 -16.51
N ILE A 21 7.63 9.02 -15.39
CA ILE A 21 7.52 8.45 -14.05
C ILE A 21 6.36 9.13 -13.32
N HIS A 22 5.40 8.36 -12.80
CA HIS A 22 4.23 8.88 -12.10
C HIS A 22 4.61 9.76 -10.89
N THR A 23 3.87 10.85 -10.65
CA THR A 23 4.12 11.81 -9.56
C THR A 23 4.29 11.18 -8.18
N TYR A 24 3.45 10.19 -7.85
CA TYR A 24 3.55 9.44 -6.59
C TYR A 24 4.91 8.78 -6.37
N ALA A 25 5.59 8.29 -7.42
CA ALA A 25 6.90 7.68 -7.28
C ALA A 25 7.95 8.71 -6.81
N PHE A 26 7.93 9.92 -7.37
CA PHE A 26 8.81 11.01 -6.93
C PHE A 26 8.54 11.43 -5.49
N ILE A 27 7.27 11.56 -5.10
CA ILE A 27 6.89 11.92 -3.73
C ILE A 27 7.43 10.88 -2.73
N ILE A 28 7.23 9.58 -3.02
CA ILE A 28 7.69 8.49 -2.16
C ILE A 28 9.22 8.52 -2.00
N ILE A 29 9.95 8.62 -3.11
CA ILE A 29 11.42 8.65 -3.10
C ILE A 29 11.92 9.86 -2.30
N LEU A 30 11.35 11.04 -2.52
CA LEU A 30 11.72 12.26 -1.79
C LEU A 30 11.49 12.12 -0.28
N VAL A 31 10.35 11.57 0.14
CA VAL A 31 10.05 11.36 1.57
C VAL A 31 11.00 10.34 2.19
N ILE A 32 11.33 9.26 1.48
CA ILE A 32 12.30 8.25 1.95
C ILE A 32 13.69 8.88 2.12
N ILE A 33 14.17 9.65 1.15
CA ILE A 33 15.45 10.36 1.24
C ILE A 33 15.42 11.35 2.41
N ALA A 34 14.35 12.15 2.51
CA ALA A 34 14.20 13.11 3.60
C ALA A 34 14.27 12.45 4.98
N LYS A 35 13.63 11.27 5.12
CA LYS A 35 13.67 10.49 6.36
C LYS A 35 15.03 9.84 6.61
N ALA A 36 15.68 9.28 5.58
CA ALA A 36 16.97 8.59 5.72
C ALA A 36 18.10 9.52 6.17
N PHE A 37 18.08 10.77 5.72
CA PHE A 37 19.07 11.79 6.09
C PHE A 37 18.62 12.67 7.28
N ASN A 38 17.48 12.35 7.92
CA ASN A 38 16.91 13.13 9.02
C ASN A 38 16.80 14.65 8.71
N LEU A 39 16.37 15.00 7.48
CA LEU A 39 16.20 16.40 7.06
C LEU A 39 15.00 17.08 7.73
N ILE A 40 14.07 16.30 8.29
CA ILE A 40 12.82 16.80 8.88
C ILE A 40 12.95 16.78 10.40
N PRO A 41 12.70 17.92 11.10
CA PRO A 41 12.64 17.95 12.55
C PRO A 41 11.55 17.02 13.12
N ASP A 42 11.86 16.33 14.22
CA ASP A 42 10.96 15.36 14.87
C ASP A 42 9.55 15.92 15.15
N GLN A 43 9.47 17.19 15.56
CA GLN A 43 8.20 17.89 15.84
C GLN A 43 7.26 17.93 14.61
N LEU A 44 7.83 18.10 13.41
CA LEU A 44 7.05 18.10 12.16
C LEU A 44 6.65 16.69 11.76
N GLU A 45 7.50 15.70 11.98
CA GLU A 45 7.15 14.30 11.74
C GLU A 45 5.99 13.85 12.63
N GLU A 46 6.05 14.14 13.92
CA GLU A 46 4.99 13.83 14.87
C GLU A 46 3.67 14.49 14.48
N SER A 47 3.72 15.75 14.06
CA SER A 47 2.55 16.50 13.57
C SER A 47 1.93 15.83 12.34
N VAL A 48 2.75 15.33 11.41
CA VAL A 48 2.27 14.61 10.21
C VAL A 48 1.67 13.25 10.59
N VAL A 49 2.30 12.52 11.51
CA VAL A 49 1.78 11.24 12.00
C VAL A 49 0.45 11.43 12.73
N MET A 50 0.33 12.47 13.56
CA MET A 50 -0.91 12.82 14.26
C MET A 50 -2.02 13.16 13.25
N PHE A 51 -1.70 14.00 12.26
CA PHE A 51 -2.65 14.35 11.20
C PHE A 51 -3.12 13.09 10.45
N ASN A 52 -2.19 12.22 10.05
CA ASN A 52 -2.53 10.96 9.38
C ASN A 52 -3.45 10.09 10.23
N LYS A 53 -3.22 10.00 11.55
CA LYS A 53 -4.12 9.27 12.47
C LYS A 53 -5.54 9.85 12.49
N ILE A 54 -5.68 11.19 12.49
CA ILE A 54 -7.00 11.85 12.46
C ILE A 54 -7.73 11.55 11.14
N ILE A 55 -7.03 11.67 10.01
CA ILE A 55 -7.61 11.36 8.69
C ILE A 55 -8.03 9.89 8.62
N MET A 56 -7.16 8.98 9.02
CA MET A 56 -7.43 7.54 9.01
C MET A 56 -8.53 7.12 9.98
N GLY A 57 -8.65 7.78 11.13
CA GLY A 57 -9.68 7.47 12.12
C GLY A 57 -11.07 7.95 11.73
N ASN A 58 -11.15 9.19 11.22
CA ASN A 58 -12.44 9.86 11.06
C ASN A 58 -12.89 9.99 9.60
N LEU A 59 -11.96 10.18 8.66
CA LEU A 59 -12.29 10.54 7.27
C LEU A 59 -12.24 9.35 6.30
N THR A 60 -11.66 8.21 6.68
CA THR A 60 -11.57 7.03 5.78
C THR A 60 -12.93 6.59 5.26
N HIS A 61 -13.98 6.56 6.11
CA HIS A 61 -15.32 6.20 5.67
C HIS A 61 -15.89 7.17 4.63
N ALA A 62 -15.69 8.47 4.82
CA ALA A 62 -16.13 9.50 3.88
C ALA A 62 -15.37 9.39 2.54
N VAL A 63 -14.06 9.13 2.58
CA VAL A 63 -13.23 8.92 1.38
C VAL A 63 -13.66 7.66 0.61
N LEU A 64 -13.90 6.54 1.31
CA LEU A 64 -14.37 5.31 0.69
C LEU A 64 -15.74 5.48 0.04
N ALA A 65 -16.66 6.20 0.70
CA ALA A 65 -17.96 6.53 0.11
C ALA A 65 -17.81 7.40 -1.14
N GLY A 66 -16.94 8.43 -1.10
CA GLY A 66 -16.66 9.29 -2.25
C GLY A 66 -16.06 8.53 -3.44
N ILE A 67 -15.09 7.65 -3.19
CA ILE A 67 -14.51 6.75 -4.22
C ILE A 67 -15.58 5.83 -4.78
N GLY A 68 -16.43 5.25 -3.92
CA GLY A 68 -17.52 4.39 -4.34
C GLY A 68 -18.51 5.09 -5.28
N LEU A 69 -18.87 6.34 -4.97
CA LEU A 69 -19.80 7.12 -5.79
C LEU A 69 -19.17 7.65 -7.08
N ALA A 70 -17.88 7.98 -7.08
CA ALA A 70 -17.22 8.64 -8.21
C ALA A 70 -16.49 7.69 -9.17
N LEU A 71 -15.97 6.56 -8.69
CA LEU A 71 -15.08 5.68 -9.46
C LEU A 71 -15.64 4.27 -9.69
N ILE A 72 -16.67 3.83 -8.95
CA ILE A 72 -17.27 2.50 -9.15
C ILE A 72 -18.47 2.61 -10.10
N ASP A 73 -18.30 2.04 -11.29
CA ASP A 73 -19.43 1.77 -12.19
C ASP A 73 -19.98 0.37 -11.89
N LEU A 74 -21.23 0.32 -11.42
CA LEU A 74 -21.90 -0.94 -11.08
C LEU A 74 -22.05 -1.88 -12.29
N ASN A 75 -22.16 -1.34 -13.51
CA ASN A 75 -22.25 -2.16 -14.72
C ASN A 75 -20.90 -2.83 -15.03
N VAL A 76 -19.80 -2.10 -14.87
CA VAL A 76 -18.44 -2.66 -15.04
C VAL A 76 -18.17 -3.69 -13.94
N LEU A 77 -18.60 -3.43 -12.71
CA LEU A 77 -18.48 -4.38 -11.60
C LEU A 77 -19.22 -5.69 -11.89
N GLU A 78 -20.48 -5.61 -12.32
CA GLU A 78 -21.29 -6.79 -12.67
C GLU A 78 -20.63 -7.61 -13.79
N GLN A 79 -20.17 -6.94 -14.85
CA GLN A 79 -19.47 -7.60 -15.96
C GLN A 79 -18.11 -8.20 -15.55
N SER A 80 -17.48 -7.64 -14.52
CA SER A 80 -16.18 -8.10 -14.01
C SER A 80 -16.30 -9.29 -13.06
N LEU A 81 -17.47 -9.50 -12.44
CA LEU A 81 -17.77 -10.63 -11.55
C LEU A 81 -17.93 -11.95 -12.32
N THR A 82 -16.88 -12.34 -13.02
CA THR A 82 -16.80 -13.58 -13.77
C THR A 82 -16.09 -14.66 -12.95
N TRP A 83 -16.31 -15.92 -13.33
CA TRP A 83 -15.56 -17.05 -12.77
C TRP A 83 -14.04 -16.91 -12.95
N LYS A 84 -13.60 -16.26 -14.04
CA LYS A 84 -12.18 -15.97 -14.29
C LYS A 84 -11.61 -15.02 -13.23
N PHE A 85 -12.36 -13.98 -12.86
CA PHE A 85 -11.92 -13.03 -11.82
C PHE A 85 -11.71 -13.72 -10.47
N VAL A 86 -12.67 -14.57 -10.05
CA VAL A 86 -12.56 -15.34 -8.80
C VAL A 86 -11.34 -16.25 -8.80
N LEU A 87 -11.07 -16.94 -9.91
CA LEU A 87 -9.88 -17.78 -10.03
C LEU A 87 -8.58 -16.99 -9.96
N LEU A 88 -8.52 -15.83 -10.63
CA LEU A 88 -7.34 -14.96 -10.61
C LEU A 88 -7.06 -14.40 -9.21
N THR A 89 -8.09 -13.96 -8.48
CA THR A 89 -7.92 -13.45 -7.12
C THR A 89 -7.47 -14.55 -6.16
N LEU A 90 -8.08 -15.75 -6.21
CA LEU A 90 -7.63 -16.89 -5.40
C LEU A 90 -6.19 -17.29 -5.72
N THR A 91 -5.83 -17.32 -7.01
CA THR A 91 -4.46 -17.65 -7.44
C THR A 91 -3.46 -16.61 -6.91
N SER A 92 -3.81 -15.33 -6.96
CA SER A 92 -2.98 -14.24 -6.42
C SER A 92 -2.72 -14.41 -4.93
N VAL A 93 -3.76 -14.67 -4.12
CA VAL A 93 -3.62 -14.90 -2.67
C VAL A 93 -2.72 -16.11 -2.38
N VAL A 94 -2.93 -17.23 -3.09
CA VAL A 94 -2.15 -18.45 -2.89
C VAL A 94 -0.70 -18.26 -3.29
N VAL A 95 -0.44 -17.68 -4.46
CA VAL A 95 0.93 -17.43 -4.96
C VAL A 95 1.67 -16.48 -4.01
N MET A 96 1.03 -15.40 -3.55
CA MET A 96 1.65 -14.49 -2.59
C MET A 96 1.91 -15.18 -1.24
N GLY A 97 0.96 -15.97 -0.73
CA GLY A 97 1.18 -16.76 0.49
C GLY A 97 2.37 -17.72 0.38
N VAL A 98 2.46 -18.50 -0.70
CA VAL A 98 3.54 -19.46 -0.92
C VAL A 98 4.88 -18.76 -1.17
N ALA A 99 4.90 -17.70 -1.98
CA ALA A 99 6.10 -16.92 -2.24
C ALA A 99 6.65 -16.31 -0.96
N SER A 100 5.79 -15.68 -0.14
CA SER A 100 6.19 -15.09 1.14
C SER A 100 6.65 -16.16 2.14
N ALA A 101 6.06 -17.35 2.14
CA ALA A 101 6.55 -18.48 2.95
C ALA A 101 7.96 -18.93 2.54
N ALA A 102 8.20 -19.08 1.24
CA ALA A 102 9.48 -19.52 0.69
C ALA A 102 10.59 -18.49 0.92
N ILE A 103 10.30 -17.22 0.62
CA ILE A 103 11.24 -16.11 0.84
C ILE A 103 11.48 -15.93 2.34
N GLY A 104 10.43 -15.95 3.17
CA GLY A 104 10.56 -15.87 4.63
C GLY A 104 11.49 -16.95 5.19
N LYS A 105 11.33 -18.20 4.72
CA LYS A 105 12.21 -19.31 5.10
C LYS A 105 13.67 -19.06 4.73
N LEU A 106 13.95 -18.45 3.58
CA LEU A 106 15.31 -18.11 3.15
C LEU A 106 15.98 -17.11 4.11
N PHE A 107 15.19 -16.19 4.70
CA PHE A 107 15.66 -15.24 5.71
C PHE A 107 15.63 -15.79 7.15
N GLY A 108 15.35 -17.08 7.34
CA GLY A 108 15.27 -17.70 8.66
C GLY A 108 14.00 -17.37 9.44
N LEU A 109 12.97 -16.82 8.78
CA LEU A 109 11.65 -16.57 9.37
C LEU A 109 10.79 -17.83 9.35
N TYR A 110 9.79 -17.88 10.22
CA TYR A 110 8.81 -18.96 10.23
C TYR A 110 7.92 -18.90 8.97
N PRO A 111 7.89 -19.95 8.13
CA PRO A 111 7.23 -19.89 6.83
C PRO A 111 5.72 -19.56 6.91
N VAL A 112 5.03 -20.05 7.94
CA VAL A 112 3.59 -19.84 8.13
C VAL A 112 3.31 -18.39 8.51
N GLU A 113 4.06 -17.84 9.47
CA GLU A 113 3.97 -16.46 9.90
C GLU A 113 4.32 -15.49 8.75
N SER A 114 5.33 -15.81 7.94
CA SER A 114 5.67 -15.04 6.74
C SER A 114 4.58 -15.08 5.67
N ALA A 115 3.96 -16.25 5.45
CA ALA A 115 2.84 -16.39 4.53
C ALA A 115 1.64 -15.52 4.95
N ILE A 116 1.35 -15.48 6.25
CA ILE A 116 0.24 -14.71 6.82
C ILE A 116 0.54 -13.21 6.78
N ALA A 117 1.64 -12.78 7.39
CA ALA A 117 1.91 -11.37 7.63
C ALA A 117 2.42 -10.61 6.40
N ALA A 118 3.23 -11.24 5.55
CA ALA A 118 3.85 -10.59 4.37
C ALA A 118 3.30 -11.12 3.03
N GLY A 119 2.37 -12.08 3.06
CA GLY A 119 1.73 -12.63 1.86
C GLY A 119 0.24 -12.29 1.84
N MET A 120 -0.55 -13.00 2.64
CA MET A 120 -2.00 -12.88 2.65
C MET A 120 -2.47 -11.51 3.17
N ALA A 121 -1.85 -10.97 4.21
CA ALA A 121 -2.19 -9.64 4.73
C ALA A 121 -1.83 -8.53 3.72
N ASP A 122 -0.68 -8.61 3.05
CA ASP A 122 -0.27 -7.64 2.02
C ASP A 122 -1.04 -7.78 0.69
N ASN A 123 -1.74 -8.91 0.47
CA ASN A 123 -2.70 -9.07 -0.64
C ASN A 123 -4.12 -8.59 -0.27
N SER A 124 -4.34 -8.16 0.97
CA SER A 124 -5.66 -7.76 1.47
C SER A 124 -5.91 -6.25 1.32
N MET A 125 -7.11 -5.78 1.70
CA MET A 125 -7.50 -4.37 1.65
C MET A 125 -6.85 -3.55 2.78
N GLY A 126 -5.53 -3.40 2.76
CA GLY A 126 -4.79 -2.53 3.69
C GLY A 126 -5.06 -2.85 5.16
N GLY A 127 -5.24 -1.80 5.98
CA GLY A 127 -5.38 -1.95 7.44
C GLY A 127 -6.58 -2.79 7.90
N THR A 128 -7.73 -2.68 7.22
CA THR A 128 -8.93 -3.47 7.56
C THR A 128 -8.77 -4.92 7.12
N GLY A 129 -8.17 -5.15 5.95
CA GLY A 129 -7.81 -6.48 5.47
C GLY A 129 -6.83 -7.20 6.39
N ASN A 130 -5.81 -6.48 6.91
CA ASN A 130 -4.86 -7.03 7.88
C ASN A 130 -5.56 -7.54 9.14
N VAL A 131 -6.51 -6.78 9.68
CA VAL A 131 -7.29 -7.21 10.86
C VAL A 131 -8.08 -8.48 10.55
N ALA A 132 -8.70 -8.57 9.37
CA ALA A 132 -9.45 -9.76 8.96
C ALA A 132 -8.56 -11.01 8.84
N VAL A 133 -7.42 -10.90 8.14
CA VAL A 133 -6.49 -12.02 7.92
C VAL A 133 -5.85 -12.48 9.24
N LEU A 134 -5.39 -11.54 10.06
CA LEU A 134 -4.73 -11.86 11.34
C LEU A 134 -5.71 -12.38 12.39
N SER A 135 -6.95 -11.90 12.38
CA SER A 135 -8.01 -12.40 13.26
C SER A 135 -8.39 -13.83 12.87
N ALA A 136 -8.58 -14.08 11.57
CA ALA A 136 -8.90 -15.42 11.05
C ALA A 136 -7.79 -16.46 11.33
N SER A 137 -6.53 -16.02 11.45
CA SER A 137 -5.38 -16.89 11.74
C SER A 137 -4.96 -16.91 13.22
N ASN A 138 -5.65 -16.18 14.10
CA ASN A 138 -5.29 -16.02 15.50
C ASN A 138 -3.82 -15.56 15.70
N ARG A 139 -3.45 -14.47 15.03
CA ARG A 139 -2.09 -13.90 14.99
C ARG A 139 -2.06 -12.38 15.10
N MET A 140 -2.94 -11.80 15.93
CA MET A 140 -3.08 -10.35 16.05
C MET A 140 -1.80 -9.63 16.51
N ASP A 141 -0.90 -10.33 17.19
CA ASP A 141 0.42 -9.82 17.61
C ASP A 141 1.27 -9.33 16.42
N MET A 142 0.99 -9.80 15.19
CA MET A 142 1.70 -9.41 13.98
C MET A 142 1.12 -8.16 13.28
N ILE A 143 0.12 -7.49 13.85
CA ILE A 143 -0.56 -6.35 13.20
C ILE A 143 0.39 -5.22 12.85
N ALA A 144 1.39 -4.93 13.70
CA ALA A 144 2.39 -3.91 13.43
C ALA A 144 3.25 -4.27 12.20
N PHE A 145 3.63 -5.55 12.05
CA PHE A 145 4.39 -6.02 10.89
C PHE A 145 3.57 -5.94 9.60
N ALA A 146 2.32 -6.41 9.61
CA ALA A 146 1.45 -6.34 8.45
C ALA A 146 1.14 -4.89 8.03
N GLN A 147 1.04 -3.96 8.99
CA GLN A 147 0.83 -2.54 8.68
C GLN A 147 2.09 -1.88 8.11
N MET A 148 3.28 -2.27 8.58
CA MET A 148 4.55 -1.83 7.98
C MET A 148 4.71 -2.40 6.56
N GLY A 149 4.41 -3.68 6.36
CA GLY A 149 4.39 -4.37 5.06
C GLY A 149 3.55 -3.63 4.04
N ASN A 150 2.27 -3.39 4.34
CA ASN A 150 1.38 -2.63 3.45
C ASN A 150 1.88 -1.23 3.09
N ARG A 151 2.50 -0.50 4.03
CA ARG A 151 3.01 0.85 3.76
C ARG A 151 4.23 0.85 2.85
N MET A 152 5.20 -0.02 3.14
CA MET A 152 6.42 -0.11 2.34
C MET A 152 6.19 -0.83 1.01
N GLY A 153 5.53 -2.00 1.06
CA GLY A 153 5.17 -2.79 -0.11
C GLY A 153 4.27 -2.02 -1.07
N GLY A 154 3.25 -1.32 -0.56
CA GLY A 154 2.40 -0.46 -1.39
C GLY A 154 3.18 0.65 -2.09
N ALA A 155 4.13 1.28 -1.40
CA ALA A 155 5.00 2.30 -2.00
C ALA A 155 5.87 1.72 -3.12
N ILE A 156 6.46 0.53 -2.91
CA ILE A 156 7.25 -0.18 -3.93
C ILE A 156 6.38 -0.54 -5.13
N VAL A 157 5.19 -1.10 -4.91
CA VAL A 157 4.24 -1.47 -5.97
C VAL A 157 3.81 -0.25 -6.79
N LEU A 158 3.60 0.91 -6.16
CA LEU A 158 3.27 2.14 -6.89
C LEU A 158 4.42 2.64 -7.77
N ILE A 159 5.66 2.56 -7.29
CA ILE A 159 6.84 2.92 -8.09
C ILE A 159 6.97 1.95 -9.27
N LEU A 160 6.94 0.64 -9.01
CA LEU A 160 7.06 -0.39 -10.04
C LEU A 160 5.91 -0.31 -11.05
N GLY A 161 4.67 -0.15 -10.59
CA GLY A 161 3.49 -0.01 -11.44
C GLY A 161 3.56 1.24 -12.31
N GLY A 162 3.97 2.37 -11.74
CA GLY A 162 4.18 3.61 -12.51
C GLY A 162 5.23 3.46 -13.62
N VAL A 163 6.27 2.66 -13.39
CA VAL A 163 7.29 2.35 -14.41
C VAL A 163 6.79 1.31 -15.42
N LEU A 164 6.15 0.23 -14.96
CA LEU A 164 5.70 -0.89 -15.79
C LEU A 164 4.59 -0.51 -16.76
N ILE A 165 3.63 0.33 -16.34
CA ILE A 165 2.56 0.81 -17.22
C ILE A 165 3.15 1.49 -18.47
N HIS A 166 4.27 2.19 -18.35
CA HIS A 166 4.92 2.83 -19.50
C HIS A 166 5.63 1.85 -20.44
N PHE A 167 6.02 0.67 -19.97
CA PHE A 167 6.67 -0.34 -20.81
C PHE A 167 5.68 -1.30 -21.48
N LEU A 168 4.51 -1.51 -20.85
CA LEU A 168 3.49 -2.46 -21.30
C LEU A 168 2.34 -1.81 -22.10
N HIS A 169 2.26 -0.47 -22.11
CA HIS A 169 1.34 0.35 -22.92
C HIS A 169 2.15 1.36 -23.74
#